data_AF-A0A0Q7ANV5-F1
#
_entry.id   AF-A0A0Q7ANV5-F1
#
_cell.length_a   1.000
_cell.length_b   1.000
_cell.length_c   1.000
_cell.angle_alpha   90.00
_cell.angle_beta   90.00
_cell.angle_gamma   90.00
#
_symmetry.space_group_name_H-M   'P 1'
#
loop_
_entity.id
_entity.type
_entity.pdbx_description
1 polymer ?
#
loop_
_entity_poly.entity_id
_entity_poly.type
_entity_poly.pdbx_seq_one_letter_code
_entity_poly.pdbx_strand_id
1 'polypeptide(L)' 'MWKIWLLFDPRRALVALFAFLFVLALVIHFVLLSTNKFNWLDGPRTQAVSQNSSMPAPAPK' A
#
# COMPACT_ATOMS: atom_id res chain seq x y z
N MET A 1 -2.08 8.58 -41.01
CA MET A 1 -2.07 8.36 -39.55
C MET A 1 -3.10 7.32 -39.06
N TRP A 2 -3.65 6.44 -39.92
CA TRP A 2 -4.56 5.35 -39.52
C TRP A 2 -3.90 3.95 -39.57
N LYS A 3 -2.76 3.85 -40.27
CA LYS A 3 -1.93 2.64 -40.40
C LYS A 3 -1.36 2.14 -39.07
N ILE A 4 -1.30 2.98 -38.02
CA ILE A 4 -0.86 2.54 -36.69
C ILE A 4 -1.81 1.46 -36.11
N TRP A 5 -3.10 1.49 -36.49
CA TRP A 5 -4.11 0.51 -36.11
C TRP A 5 -4.07 -0.79 -36.93
N LEU A 6 -3.31 -0.83 -38.03
CA LEU A 6 -3.06 -2.05 -38.81
C LEU A 6 -1.89 -2.88 -38.24
N LEU A 7 -0.98 -2.24 -37.49
CA LEU A 7 0.15 -2.89 -36.82
C LEU A 7 -0.16 -3.20 -35.36
N PHE A 8 -0.90 -2.33 -34.69
CA PHE A 8 -1.31 -2.51 -33.30
C PHE A 8 -2.80 -2.80 -33.25
N ASP A 9 -3.16 -4.02 -32.85
CA ASP A 9 -4.55 -4.38 -32.63
C ASP A 9 -5.19 -3.40 -31.65
N PRO A 10 -6.29 -2.72 -32.02
CA PRO A 10 -6.93 -1.65 -31.26
C PRO A 10 -7.10 -1.98 -29.78
N ARG A 11 -7.54 -3.22 -29.54
CA ARG A 11 -7.78 -3.75 -28.21
C ARG A 11 -6.49 -3.88 -27.40
N ARG A 12 -5.42 -4.37 -28.03
CA ARG A 12 -4.16 -4.64 -27.35
C ARG A 12 -3.43 -3.35 -27.00
N ALA A 13 -3.52 -2.32 -27.84
CA ALA A 13 -2.95 -1.00 -27.53
C ALA A 13 -3.64 -0.33 -26.33
N LEU A 14 -4.99 -0.33 -26.31
CA LEU A 14 -5.75 0.21 -25.18
C LEU A 14 -5.50 -0.58 -23.89
N VAL A 15 -5.49 -1.91 -23.97
CA VAL A 15 -5.21 -2.78 -22.82
C VAL A 15 -3.78 -2.63 -22.33
N ALA A 16 -2.78 -2.52 -23.22
CA ALA A 16 -1.38 -2.34 -22.82
C ALA A 16 -1.16 -1.01 -22.11
N LEU A 17 -1.76 0.08 -22.62
CA LEU A 17 -1.68 1.39 -21.98
C LEU A 17 -2.38 1.37 -20.62
N PHE A 18 -3.60 0.82 -20.55
CA PHE A 18 -4.33 0.71 -19.29
C PHE A 18 -3.63 -0.18 -18.26
N ALA A 19 -3.15 -1.36 -18.69
CA ALA A 19 -2.41 -2.28 -17.84
C ALA A 19 -1.09 -1.68 -17.35
N PHE A 20 -0.36 -0.95 -18.20
CA PHE A 20 0.87 -0.27 -17.81
C PHE A 20 0.62 0.76 -16.71
N LEU A 21 -0.36 1.65 -16.91
CA LEU A 21 -0.71 2.66 -15.91
C LEU A 21 -1.27 2.02 -14.63
N PHE A 22 -2.07 0.95 -14.76
CA PHE A 22 -2.66 0.25 -13.62
C PHE A 22 -1.61 -0.48 -12.78
N VAL A 23 -0.68 -1.20 -13.41
CA VAL A 23 0.43 -1.85 -12.72
C VAL A 23 1.31 -0.81 -12.02
N LEU A 24 1.63 0.30 -12.69
CA LEU A 24 2.39 1.40 -12.08
C LEU A 24 1.67 1.97 -10.85
N ALA A 25 0.36 2.19 -10.94
CA ALA A 25 -0.45 2.65 -9.82
C ALA A 25 -0.42 1.64 -8.65
N LEU A 26 -0.63 0.35 -8.92
CA LEU A 26 -0.56 -0.68 -7.89
C LEU A 26 0.81 -0.71 -7.21
N VAL A 27 1.91 -0.69 -7.96
CA VAL A 27 3.27 -0.69 -7.39
C VAL A 27 3.47 0.47 -6.41
N ILE A 28 3.04 1.69 -6.77
CA ILE A 28 3.11 2.86 -5.88
C ILE A 28 2.27 2.63 -4.62
N HIS A 29 1.04 2.15 -4.75
CA HIS A 29 0.16 1.89 -3.61
C HIS A 29 0.72 0.80 -2.69
N PHE A 30 1.23 -0.30 -3.25
CA PHE A 30 1.85 -1.39 -2.49
C PHE A 30 3.10 -0.93 -1.75
N VAL A 31 3.90 -0.01 -2.30
CA VAL A 31 5.06 0.57 -1.61
C VAL A 31 4.62 1.46 -0.43
N LEU A 32 3.60 2.29 -0.63
CA LEU A 32 3.04 3.13 0.44
C LEU A 32 2.42 2.27 1.56
N LEU A 33 1.67 1.22 1.20
CA LEU A 33 1.12 0.26 2.15
C LEU A 33 2.21 -0.57 2.85
N SER A 34 3.29 -0.96 2.16
CA SER A 34 4.36 -1.74 2.79
C SER A 34 5.16 -0.91 3.82
N THR A 35 5.15 0.41 3.69
CA THR A 35 5.91 1.30 4.57
C THR A 35 5.15 1.56 5.88
N ASN A 36 5.75 1.18 7.02
CA ASN A 36 5.20 1.30 8.40
C ASN A 36 4.63 2.70 8.77
N LYS A 37 4.98 3.75 8.03
CA LYS A 37 4.54 5.14 8.25
C LYS A 37 3.35 5.58 7.38
N PHE A 38 3.15 4.96 6.22
CA PHE A 38 2.11 5.33 5.24
C PHE A 38 1.09 4.21 5.01
N ASN A 39 1.22 3.09 5.72
CA ASN A 39 0.24 2.01 5.73
C ASN A 39 -1.04 2.44 6.45
N TRP A 40 -1.93 3.09 5.72
CA TRP A 40 -3.19 3.59 6.29
C TRP A 40 -4.15 2.45 6.68
N LEU A 41 -3.94 1.24 6.14
CA LEU A 41 -4.73 0.04 6.41
C LEU A 41 -4.34 -0.67 7.71
N ASP A 42 -3.08 -0.53 8.17
CA ASP A 42 -2.62 -1.11 9.45
C ASP A 42 -2.96 -0.22 10.67
N GLY A 43 -3.47 1.00 10.43
CA GLY A 43 -3.57 2.02 11.46
C GLY A 43 -2.21 2.31 12.10
N PRO A 44 -2.11 3.20 13.11
CA PRO A 44 -0.95 3.17 13.95
C PRO A 44 -0.87 1.76 14.52
N ARG A 45 0.17 1.00 14.16
CA ARG A 45 0.69 -0.02 15.06
C ARG A 45 1.19 0.76 16.28
N THR A 46 0.27 1.19 17.14
CA THR A 46 0.37 0.86 18.55
C THR A 46 0.70 -0.62 18.52
N GLN A 47 2.01 -0.92 18.47
CA GLN A 47 2.51 -1.95 19.34
C GLN A 47 1.74 -1.68 20.63
N ALA A 48 0.84 -2.59 20.99
CA ALA A 48 0.41 -2.63 22.36
C ALA A 48 1.74 -2.75 23.10
N VAL A 49 2.23 -1.61 23.57
CA VAL A 49 3.19 -1.57 24.66
C VAL A 49 2.43 -2.39 25.66
N SER A 50 2.81 -3.67 25.80
CA SER A 50 2.48 -4.40 26.99
C SER A 50 2.98 -3.46 28.07
N GLN A 51 2.04 -2.74 28.69
CA GLN A 51 2.31 -1.97 29.88
C GLN A 51 2.76 -3.05 30.85
N ASN A 52 4.06 -3.29 30.87
CA ASN A 52 4.75 -3.85 32.00
C ASN A 52 4.74 -2.74 33.05
N SER A 53 3.54 -2.31 33.45
CA SER A 53 3.34 -1.49 34.61
C SER A 53 3.76 -2.36 35.77
N SER A 54 5.01 -2.19 36.19
CA SER A 54 5.45 -2.57 37.52
C SER A 54 4.63 -1.75 38.51
N MET A 55 3.43 -2.23 38.80
CA MET A 55 2.62 -1.80 39.93
C MET A 55 2.36 -3.08 40.72
N PRO A 56 3.19 -3.33 41.74
CA PRO A 56 2.74 -3.07 43.12
C PRO A 56 3.87 -2.42 43.96
N ALA A 57 3.63 -1.64 45.00
CA ALA A 57 2.74 -1.96 46.12
C ALA A 57 2.25 -0.68 46.84
N PRO A 58 1.00 -0.66 47.33
CA PRO A 58 0.57 0.30 48.33
C PRO A 58 0.99 -0.14 49.74
N ALA A 59 1.69 0.78 50.44
CA ALA A 59 1.88 1.00 51.88
C ALA A 59 2.28 -0.16 52.83
N PRO A 60 3.14 0.15 53.81
CA PRO A 60 2.81 -0.15 55.20
C PRO A 60 2.85 1.11 56.10
N LYS A 61 2.15 0.99 57.23
CA LYS A 61 1.82 2.00 58.26
C LYS A 61 3.00 2.73 58.87
#